data_AF-A0A930RKR3-F1
#
_entry.id   AF-A0A930RKR3-F1
#
_cell.length_a   1.000
_cell.length_b   1.000
_cell.length_c   1.000
_cell.angle_alpha   90.00
_cell.angle_beta   90.00
_cell.angle_gamma   90.00
#
_symmetry.space_group_name_H-M   'P 1'
#
loop_
_entity.id
_entity.type
_entity.pdbx_description
1 polymer ?
#
loop_
_entity_poly.entity_id
_entity_poly.type
_entity_poly.pdbx_seq_one_letter_code
_entity_poly.pdbx_strand_id
1 'polypeptide(L)'
;MIILGYPSRLAVNKKEVKEVRTVAKRLVTESGIPAEFPEETKRGVFLSLLLGVVSIIAALLVVGIIYLFVEIGGNLVGFVQVLGILAFGFSALLLIWSVLLIITAILYRREQNKRWQELSALLDIIDEAIIVLREEDRSYLALELKRAERLVDRYNDVRRVVTLVERV
;
A
#
# COMPACT_ATOMS: atom_id res chain seq x y z
N MET A 1 20.90 -1.17 -3.97
CA MET A 1 20.25 -1.70 -2.73
C MET A 1 19.22 -0.67 -2.27
N ILE A 2 18.03 -0.67 -2.89
CA ILE A 2 16.94 0.25 -2.57
C ILE A 2 16.10 -0.43 -1.48
N ILE A 3 16.50 -0.22 -0.24
CA ILE A 3 15.75 -0.65 0.93
C ILE A 3 15.04 0.60 1.45
N LEU A 4 13.74 0.49 1.68
CA LEU A 4 12.87 1.43 2.40
C LEU A 4 12.02 2.49 1.63
N GLY A 5 11.77 2.35 0.33
CA GLY A 5 10.85 3.28 -0.34
C GLY A 5 10.03 2.65 -1.44
N TYR A 6 8.89 2.02 -1.12
CA TYR A 6 7.82 1.99 -2.11
C TYR A 6 7.34 3.43 -2.27
N PRO A 7 7.48 4.07 -3.45
CA PRO A 7 6.98 5.42 -3.63
C PRO A 7 5.50 5.43 -3.26
N SER A 8 5.06 6.40 -2.45
CA SER A 8 3.68 6.49 -1.93
C SER A 8 2.61 6.50 -3.02
N ARG A 9 3.01 6.78 -4.28
CA ARG A 9 2.18 6.66 -5.49
C ARG A 9 1.83 5.22 -5.89
N LEU A 10 2.50 4.22 -5.31
CA LEU A 10 2.28 2.80 -5.57
C LEU A 10 1.47 2.09 -4.48
N ALA A 11 1.13 2.78 -3.39
CA ALA A 11 0.33 2.17 -2.34
C ALA A 11 -1.14 2.20 -2.75
N VAL A 12 -1.66 1.07 -3.23
CA VAL A 12 -3.07 0.96 -3.64
C VAL A 12 -3.94 0.84 -2.39
N ASN A 13 -4.83 1.82 -2.23
CA ASN A 13 -5.76 1.84 -1.10
C ASN A 13 -6.96 0.94 -1.40
N LYS A 14 -7.49 0.27 -0.36
CA LYS A 14 -8.72 -0.54 -0.47
C LYS A 14 -9.90 0.29 -0.98
N LYS A 15 -9.97 1.57 -0.62
CA LYS A 15 -11.02 2.49 -1.11
C LYS A 15 -10.95 2.67 -2.62
N GLU A 16 -9.75 2.84 -3.18
CA GLU A 16 -9.55 2.99 -4.63
C GLU A 16 -9.94 1.73 -5.39
N VAL A 17 -9.51 0.55 -4.93
CA VAL A 17 -9.90 -0.73 -5.56
C VAL A 17 -11.43 -0.92 -5.54
N LYS A 18 -12.08 -0.53 -4.44
CA LYS A 18 -13.54 -0.61 -4.32
C LYS A 18 -14.26 0.36 -5.27
N GLU A 19 -13.72 1.56 -5.45
CA GLU A 19 -14.25 2.55 -6.41
C GLU A 19 -14.11 2.03 -7.84
N VAL A 20 -12.92 1.56 -8.22
CA VAL A 20 -12.65 0.99 -9.55
C VAL A 20 -13.52 -0.24 -9.81
N ARG A 21 -13.68 -1.14 -8.82
CA ARG A 21 -14.60 -2.28 -8.90
C ARG A 21 -16.04 -1.85 -9.13
N THR A 22 -16.48 -0.76 -8.51
CA THR A 22 -17.85 -0.25 -8.67
C THR A 22 -18.06 0.28 -10.09
N VAL A 23 -17.09 1.04 -10.61
CA VAL A 23 -17.08 1.52 -11.99
C VAL A 23 -17.07 0.35 -12.98
N ALA A 24 -16.20 -0.64 -12.75
CA ALA A 24 -16.12 -1.85 -13.57
C ALA A 24 -17.45 -2.61 -13.61
N LYS A 25 -18.09 -2.83 -12.45
CA LYS A 25 -19.41 -3.49 -12.38
C LYS A 25 -20.48 -2.75 -13.19
N ARG A 26 -20.53 -1.42 -13.08
CA ARG A 26 -21.51 -0.62 -13.81
C ARG A 26 -21.26 -0.71 -15.32
N LEU A 27 -20.02 -0.53 -15.76
CA LEU A 27 -19.65 -0.61 -17.17
C LEU A 27 -19.91 -2.00 -17.77
N VAL A 28 -19.55 -3.07 -17.07
CA VAL A 28 -19.80 -4.46 -17.50
C VAL A 28 -21.29 -4.77 -17.59
N THR A 29 -22.09 -4.28 -16.64
CA THR A 29 -23.55 -4.47 -16.66
C THR A 29 -24.19 -3.75 -17.86
N GLU A 30 -23.69 -2.56 -18.18
CA GLU A 30 -24.18 -1.74 -19.31
C GLU A 30 -23.67 -2.23 -20.67
N SER A 31 -22.45 -2.75 -20.73
CA SER A 31 -21.83 -3.29 -21.95
C SER A 31 -22.28 -4.72 -22.26
N GLY A 32 -22.86 -5.44 -21.29
CA GLY A 32 -23.33 -6.81 -21.46
C GLY A 32 -22.21 -7.85 -21.58
N ILE A 33 -20.96 -7.47 -21.27
CA ILE A 33 -19.81 -8.38 -21.38
C ILE A 33 -19.84 -9.42 -20.25
N PRO A 34 -19.66 -10.71 -20.54
CA PRO A 34 -19.47 -11.72 -19.50
C PRO A 34 -18.06 -11.60 -18.91
N ALA A 35 -17.87 -10.73 -17.91
CA ALA A 35 -16.60 -10.56 -17.21
C ALA A 35 -16.65 -11.16 -15.79
N GLU A 36 -15.67 -11.99 -15.46
CA GLU A 36 -15.50 -12.54 -14.11
C GLU A 36 -14.66 -11.60 -13.24
N PHE A 37 -15.26 -11.08 -12.17
CA PHE A 37 -14.57 -10.14 -11.28
C PHE A 37 -13.58 -10.87 -10.37
N PRO A 38 -12.34 -10.37 -10.20
CA PRO A 38 -11.38 -10.98 -9.28
C PRO A 38 -11.91 -10.96 -7.83
N GLU A 39 -11.49 -11.93 -7.01
CA GLU A 39 -11.84 -11.97 -5.60
C GLU A 39 -11.30 -10.75 -4.83
N GLU A 40 -12.06 -10.21 -3.88
CA GLU A 40 -11.58 -9.11 -3.03
C GLU A 40 -10.42 -9.57 -2.16
N THR A 41 -9.27 -8.91 -2.27
CA THR A 41 -8.14 -9.14 -1.37
C THR A 41 -8.51 -8.79 0.06
N LYS A 42 -8.81 -9.82 0.86
CA LYS A 42 -8.96 -9.70 2.31
C LYS A 42 -7.60 -9.32 2.90
N ARG A 43 -7.60 -8.26 3.72
CA ARG A 43 -6.42 -7.88 4.49
C ARG A 43 -6.04 -9.06 5.38
N GLY A 44 -4.82 -9.55 5.25
CA GLY A 44 -4.26 -10.58 6.11
C GLY A 44 -4.34 -10.10 7.55
N VAL A 45 -5.20 -10.74 8.34
CA VAL A 45 -5.39 -10.46 9.77
C VAL A 45 -4.04 -10.41 10.48
N PHE A 46 -3.14 -11.32 10.10
CA PHE A 46 -1.77 -11.41 10.60
C PHE A 46 -0.94 -10.14 10.35
N LEU A 47 -1.04 -9.51 9.18
CA LEU A 47 -0.28 -8.29 8.84
C LEU A 47 -0.76 -7.08 9.64
N SER A 48 -2.07 -6.96 9.82
CA SER A 48 -2.67 -5.90 10.62
C SER A 48 -2.31 -6.03 12.10
N LEU A 49 -2.32 -7.26 12.62
CA LEU A 49 -1.89 -7.54 14.00
C LEU A 49 -0.41 -7.24 14.20
N LEU A 50 0.44 -7.72 13.29
CA LEU A 50 1.88 -7.56 13.39
C LEU A 50 2.29 -6.09 13.29
N LEU A 51 1.70 -5.33 12.35
CA LEU A 51 1.87 -3.87 12.28
C LEU A 51 1.36 -3.16 13.55
N GLY A 52 0.25 -3.62 14.12
CA GLY A 52 -0.28 -3.09 15.37
C GLY A 52 0.68 -3.29 16.54
N VAL A 53 1.20 -4.51 16.71
CA VAL A 53 2.19 -4.84 17.75
C VAL A 53 3.47 -4.03 17.57
N VAL A 54 3.96 -3.93 16.32
CA VAL A 54 5.12 -3.09 15.98
C VAL A 54 4.89 -1.63 16.36
N SER A 55 3.71 -1.09 16.06
CA SER A 55 3.35 0.29 16.39
C SER A 55 3.28 0.54 17.90
N ILE A 56 2.72 -0.40 18.68
CA ILE A 56 2.60 -0.26 20.13
C ILE A 56 3.98 -0.27 20.78
N ILE A 57 4.85 -1.19 20.39
CA ILE A 57 6.22 -1.28 20.93
C ILE A 57 7.03 -0.03 20.55
N ALA A 58 6.89 0.46 19.31
CA ALA A 58 7.54 1.70 18.90
C ALA A 58 7.05 2.89 19.74
N ALA A 59 5.75 3.02 19.98
CA ALA A 59 5.20 4.08 20.83
C ALA A 59 5.72 3.99 22.27
N LEU A 60 5.78 2.78 22.85
CA LEU A 60 6.33 2.55 24.19
C LEU A 60 7.81 2.94 24.27
N LEU A 61 8.61 2.64 23.25
CA LEU A 61 10.01 3.08 23.18
C LEU A 61 10.12 4.60 23.15
N VAL A 62 9.33 5.29 22.34
CA VAL A 62 9.33 6.76 22.28
C VAL A 62 8.95 7.36 23.64
N VAL A 63 7.90 6.82 24.27
CA VAL A 63 7.48 7.27 25.62
C VAL A 63 8.58 7.03 26.65
N GLY A 64 9.23 5.86 26.64
CA GLY A 64 10.35 5.56 27.54
C GLY A 64 11.54 6.49 27.34
N ILE A 65 11.88 6.82 26.09
CA ILE A 65 12.95 7.78 25.76
C ILE A 65 12.60 9.19 26.27
N ILE A 66 11.36 9.64 26.09
CA ILE A 66 10.90 10.95 26.59
C ILE A 66 10.93 10.99 28.12
N TYR A 67 10.49 9.92 28.78
CA TYR A 67 10.53 9.80 30.24
C TYR A 67 11.96 9.92 30.76
N LEU A 68 12.91 9.19 30.17
CA LEU A 68 14.33 9.28 30.51
C LEU A 68 14.89 10.69 30.29
N PHE A 69 14.45 11.39 29.25
CA PHE A 69 14.88 12.77 28.99
C PHE A 69 14.43 13.73 30.09
N VAL A 70 13.19 13.59 30.56
CA VAL A 70 12.64 14.40 31.65
C VAL A 70 13.34 14.09 32.97
N GLU A 71 13.61 12.82 33.26
CA GLU A 71 14.26 12.38 34.51
C GLU A 71 15.71 12.89 34.65
N ILE A 72 16.42 13.05 33.52
CA ILE A 72 17.78 13.61 33.47
C ILE A 72 17.74 15.16 33.50
N GLY A 73 16.57 15.76 33.72
CA GLY A 73 16.39 17.22 33.85
C GLY A 73 16.60 17.97 32.53
N GLY A 74 16.39 17.31 31.38
CA GLY A 74 16.59 17.92 30.06
C GLY A 74 18.05 18.15 29.68
N ASN A 75 19.01 17.58 30.43
CA ASN A 75 20.43 17.66 30.08
C ASN A 75 20.73 16.75 28.87
N LEU A 76 20.91 17.36 27.70
CA LEU A 76 21.24 16.67 26.46
C LEU A 76 22.52 15.83 26.55
N VAL A 77 23.55 16.29 27.25
CA VAL A 77 24.84 15.56 27.34
C VAL A 77 24.67 14.28 28.16
N GLY A 78 24.05 14.38 29.34
CA GLY A 78 23.75 13.23 30.19
C GLY A 78 22.78 12.26 29.52
N PHE A 79 21.79 12.79 28.82
CA PHE A 79 20.82 11.99 28.07
C PHE A 79 21.46 11.18 26.93
N VAL A 80 22.34 11.80 26.14
CA VAL A 80 23.06 11.11 25.05
C VAL A 80 23.96 10.01 25.62
N GLN A 81 24.61 10.25 26.76
CA GLN A 81 25.46 9.26 27.42
C GLN A 81 24.65 8.05 27.93
N VAL A 82 23.52 8.29 28.59
CA VAL A 82 22.61 7.24 29.06
C VAL A 82 22.02 6.46 27.88
N LEU A 83 21.58 7.14 26.82
CA LEU A 83 21.12 6.50 25.60
C LEU A 83 22.21 5.65 24.94
N GLY A 84 23.46 6.09 24.94
CA GLY A 84 24.58 5.32 24.39
C GLY A 84 24.82 4.00 25.14
N ILE A 85 24.79 4.04 26.48
CA ILE A 85 24.94 2.85 27.32
C ILE A 85 23.74 1.92 27.14
N LEU A 86 22.53 2.48 27.12
CA LEU A 86 21.30 1.72 26.93
C LEU A 86 21.25 1.09 25.54
N ALA A 87 21.63 1.81 24.49
CA ALA A 87 21.70 1.30 23.11
C ALA A 87 22.71 0.17 22.97
N PHE A 88 23.83 0.23 23.70
CA PHE A 88 24.81 -0.87 23.72
C PHE A 88 24.20 -2.13 24.34
N GLY A 89 23.54 -1.99 25.50
CA GLY A 89 22.86 -3.10 26.18
C GLY A 89 21.66 -3.67 25.40
N PHE A 90 20.94 -2.81 24.67
CA PHE A 90 19.79 -3.19 23.83
C PHE A 90 20.18 -3.52 22.38
N SER A 91 21.47 -3.51 22.03
CA SER A 91 21.92 -3.72 20.64
C SER A 91 21.45 -5.06 20.07
N ALA A 92 21.50 -6.13 20.86
CA ALA A 92 21.00 -7.45 20.49
C ALA A 92 19.48 -7.45 20.24
N LEU A 93 18.71 -6.73 21.06
CA LEU A 93 17.27 -6.58 20.91
C LEU A 93 16.91 -5.75 19.67
N LEU A 94 17.67 -4.70 19.37
CA LEU A 94 17.50 -3.89 18.16
C LEU A 94 17.76 -4.69 16.89
N LEU A 95 18.71 -5.63 16.90
CA LEU A 95 18.93 -6.54 15.77
C LEU A 95 17.72 -7.46 15.55
N ILE A 96 17.21 -8.09 16.60
CA ILE A 96 15.99 -8.93 16.52
C ILE A 96 14.81 -8.11 16.00
N TRP A 97 14.66 -6.87 16.50
CA TRP A 97 13.64 -5.93 16.08
C TRP A 97 13.75 -5.59 14.57
N SER A 98 14.97 -5.35 14.08
CA SER A 98 15.23 -5.03 12.68
C SER A 98 14.81 -6.16 11.74
N VAL A 99 15.04 -7.42 12.12
CA VAL A 99 14.61 -8.59 11.36
C VAL A 99 13.08 -8.68 11.31
N LEU A 100 12.40 -8.40 12.43
CA LEU A 100 10.94 -8.36 12.47
C LEU A 100 10.37 -7.29 11.53
N LEU A 101 11.00 -6.10 11.50
CA LEU A 101 10.61 -5.02 10.58
C LEU A 101 10.79 -5.42 9.11
N ILE A 102 11.88 -6.10 8.77
CA ILE A 102 12.13 -6.60 7.40
C ILE A 102 11.04 -7.60 7.00
N ILE A 103 10.70 -8.56 7.87
CA ILE A 103 9.63 -9.54 7.61
C ILE A 103 8.29 -8.82 7.40
N THR A 104 8.00 -7.82 8.25
CA THR A 104 6.78 -6.99 8.12
C THR A 104 6.74 -6.27 6.78
N ALA A 105 7.85 -5.68 6.37
CA ALA A 105 7.98 -4.96 5.10
C ALA A 105 7.81 -5.89 3.90
N ILE A 106 8.39 -7.10 3.95
CA ILE A 106 8.22 -8.12 2.91
C ILE A 106 6.76 -8.58 2.83
N LEU A 107 6.12 -8.85 3.97
CA LEU A 107 4.72 -9.25 3.99
C LEU A 107 3.83 -8.14 3.44
N TYR A 108 4.07 -6.90 3.87
CA TYR A 108 3.34 -5.73 3.41
C TYR A 108 3.45 -5.57 1.90
N ARG A 109 4.66 -5.74 1.34
CA ARG A 109 4.90 -5.74 -0.11
C ARG A 109 4.10 -6.83 -0.82
N ARG A 110 4.08 -8.04 -0.26
CA ARG A 110 3.33 -9.17 -0.82
C ARG A 110 1.83 -8.88 -0.89
N GLU A 111 1.29 -8.28 0.16
CA GLU A 111 -0.13 -7.91 0.20
C GLU A 111 -0.48 -6.77 -0.77
N GLN A 112 0.41 -5.78 -0.91
CA GLN A 112 0.28 -4.74 -1.93
C GLN A 112 0.32 -5.31 -3.35
N ASN A 113 1.22 -6.26 -3.64
CA ASN A 113 1.27 -6.90 -4.95
C ASN A 113 -0.03 -7.65 -5.30
N LYS A 114 -0.66 -8.31 -4.33
CA LYS A 114 -1.98 -8.94 -4.55
C LYS A 114 -3.07 -7.92 -4.89
N ARG A 115 -3.08 -6.77 -4.20
CA ARG A 115 -4.02 -5.67 -4.50
C ARG A 115 -3.77 -5.08 -5.88
N TRP A 116 -2.51 -4.95 -6.27
CA TRP A 116 -2.13 -4.52 -7.61
C TRP A 116 -2.61 -5.47 -8.70
N GLN A 117 -2.52 -6.78 -8.48
CA GLN A 117 -3.08 -7.77 -9.41
C GLN A 117 -4.60 -7.66 -9.53
N GLU A 118 -5.32 -7.53 -8.41
CA GLU A 118 -6.76 -7.33 -8.42
C GLU A 118 -7.14 -6.04 -9.18
N LEU A 119 -6.46 -4.93 -8.88
CA LEU A 119 -6.70 -3.66 -9.57
C LEU A 119 -6.39 -3.74 -11.07
N SER A 120 -5.27 -4.36 -11.44
CA SER A 120 -4.88 -4.53 -12.85
C SER A 120 -5.92 -5.34 -13.62
N ALA A 121 -6.47 -6.40 -13.02
CA ALA A 121 -7.52 -7.20 -13.65
C ALA A 121 -8.84 -6.40 -13.77
N LEU A 122 -9.19 -5.61 -12.76
CA LEU A 122 -10.37 -4.72 -12.85
C LEU A 122 -10.22 -3.67 -13.94
N LEU A 123 -9.03 -3.10 -14.12
CA LEU A 123 -8.75 -2.11 -15.16
C LEU A 123 -8.79 -2.74 -16.55
N ASP A 124 -8.32 -3.97 -16.71
CA ASP A 124 -8.38 -4.73 -17.97
C ASP A 124 -9.83 -4.95 -18.41
N ILE A 125 -10.69 -5.34 -17.46
CA ILE A 125 -12.15 -5.48 -17.68
C ILE A 125 -12.79 -4.14 -18.05
N ILE A 126 -12.38 -3.05 -17.41
CA ILE A 126 -12.87 -1.70 -17.73
C ILE A 126 -12.46 -1.30 -19.14
N ASP A 127 -11.22 -1.54 -19.53
CA ASP A 127 -10.71 -1.18 -20.86
C ASP A 127 -11.49 -1.92 -21.96
N GLU A 128 -11.73 -3.22 -21.78
CA GLU A 128 -12.57 -4.02 -22.68
C GLU A 128 -14.01 -3.47 -22.74
N ALA A 129 -14.60 -3.12 -21.59
CA ALA A 129 -15.94 -2.54 -21.56
C ALA A 129 -16.02 -1.15 -22.21
N ILE A 130 -14.96 -0.33 -22.09
CA ILE A 130 -14.88 0.97 -22.77
C ILE A 130 -14.87 0.78 -24.28
N ILE A 131 -14.10 -0.19 -24.81
CA ILE A 131 -14.02 -0.46 -26.25
C ILE A 131 -15.41 -0.81 -26.80
N VAL A 132 -16.10 -1.77 -26.17
CA VAL A 132 -17.45 -2.19 -26.59
C VAL A 132 -18.47 -1.03 -26.50
N LEU A 133 -18.48 -0.29 -25.39
CA LEU A 133 -19.41 0.83 -25.20
C LEU A 133 -19.14 2.01 -26.14
N ARG A 134 -17.88 2.20 -26.55
CA ARG A 134 -17.47 3.25 -27.50
C ARG A 134 -17.90 2.92 -28.93
N GLU A 135 -17.92 1.64 -29.29
CA GLU A 135 -18.36 1.17 -30.61
C GLU A 135 -19.88 1.28 -30.77
N GLU A 136 -20.64 1.16 -29.67
CA GLU A 136 -22.10 1.29 -29.66
C GLU A 136 -22.60 2.76 -29.56
N ASP A 137 -21.69 3.75 -29.61
CA ASP A 137 -21.94 5.20 -29.58
C ASP A 137 -22.99 5.67 -28.53
N ARG A 138 -22.96 5.07 -27.33
CA ARG A 138 -23.89 5.41 -26.24
C ARG A 138 -23.50 6.75 -25.59
N SER A 139 -23.91 7.84 -26.22
CA SER A 139 -23.67 9.23 -25.78
C SER A 139 -24.08 9.53 -24.32
N TYR A 140 -25.07 8.82 -23.78
CA TYR A 140 -25.51 8.95 -22.38
C TYR A 140 -24.42 8.56 -21.36
N LEU A 141 -23.51 7.64 -21.73
CA LEU A 141 -22.42 7.14 -20.87
C LEU A 141 -21.10 7.91 -21.06
N ALA A 142 -21.05 8.94 -21.90
CA ALA A 142 -19.82 9.66 -22.23
C ALA A 142 -19.07 10.19 -20.99
N LEU A 143 -19.81 10.61 -19.96
CA LEU A 143 -19.21 11.11 -18.71
C LEU A 143 -18.55 9.97 -17.90
N GLU A 144 -19.16 8.79 -17.89
CA GLU A 144 -18.65 7.60 -17.20
C GLU A 144 -17.48 6.98 -17.98
N LEU A 145 -17.59 6.92 -19.31
CA LEU A 145 -16.51 6.48 -20.21
C LEU A 145 -15.25 7.34 -20.00
N LYS A 146 -15.40 8.68 -19.99
CA LYS A 146 -14.29 9.62 -19.75
C LYS A 146 -13.72 9.55 -18.33
N ARG A 147 -14.50 9.06 -17.35
CA ARG A 147 -13.99 8.81 -15.99
C ARG A 147 -13.20 7.50 -15.94
N ALA A 148 -13.70 6.47 -16.59
CA ALA A 148 -13.09 5.15 -16.66
C ALA A 148 -11.77 5.18 -17.45
N GLU A 149 -11.74 5.87 -18.60
CA GLU A 149 -10.53 6.08 -19.42
C GLU A 149 -9.43 6.80 -18.63
N ARG A 150 -9.79 7.84 -17.87
CA ARG A 150 -8.83 8.53 -16.97
C ARG A 150 -8.31 7.66 -15.84
N LEU A 151 -9.07 6.67 -15.38
CA LEU A 151 -8.61 5.71 -14.38
C LEU A 151 -7.62 4.72 -15.01
N VAL A 152 -7.96 4.15 -16.17
CA VAL A 152 -7.08 3.24 -16.93
C VAL A 152 -5.75 3.91 -17.26
N ASP A 153 -5.77 5.11 -17.84
CA ASP A 153 -4.55 5.82 -18.24
C ASP A 153 -3.65 6.14 -17.03
N ARG A 154 -4.24 6.65 -15.94
CA ARG A 154 -3.51 6.93 -14.69
C ARG A 154 -2.82 5.69 -14.15
N TYR A 155 -3.50 4.55 -14.11
CA TYR A 155 -2.93 3.33 -13.55
C TYR A 155 -1.99 2.61 -14.50
N ASN A 156 -2.12 2.80 -15.82
CA ASN A 156 -1.20 2.25 -16.81
C ASN A 156 0.17 2.95 -16.77
N ASP A 157 0.19 4.27 -16.55
CA ASP A 157 1.43 5.02 -16.29
C ASP A 157 2.13 4.50 -15.02
N VAL A 158 1.35 4.29 -13.95
CA VAL A 158 1.87 3.73 -12.70
C VAL A 158 2.42 2.31 -12.92
N ARG A 159 1.72 1.45 -13.67
CA ARG A 159 2.17 0.09 -14.02
C ARG A 159 3.51 0.12 -14.77
N ARG A 160 3.70 1.06 -15.69
CA ARG A 160 4.94 1.26 -16.43
C ARG A 160 6.10 1.69 -15.52
N VAL A 161 5.82 2.55 -14.55
CA VAL A 161 6.83 2.95 -13.54
C VAL A 161 7.20 1.78 -12.64
N VAL A 162 6.24 0.94 -12.22
CA VAL A 162 6.52 -0.27 -11.42
C VAL A 162 7.46 -1.22 -12.15
N THR A 163 7.18 -1.51 -13.43
CA THR A 163 7.99 -2.46 -14.21
C THR A 163 9.39 -1.94 -14.49
N LEU A 164 9.58 -0.62 -14.59
CA LEU A 164 10.89 0.00 -14.68
C LEU A 164 11.67 -0.10 -13.36
N VAL A 165 11.01 0.14 -12.22
CA VAL A 165 11.63 0.03 -10.89
C VAL A 165 11.98 -1.41 -10.53
N GLU A 166 11.23 -2.40 -11.01
CA GLU A 166 11.50 -3.82 -10.74
C GLU A 166 12.68 -4.38 -11.58
N ARG A 167 13.10 -3.69 -12.65
CA ARG A 167 14.26 -4.08 -13.48
C ARG A 167 15.61 -3.50 -13.02
N VAL A 168 15.63 -2.56 -12.06
CA VAL A 168 16.84 -1.87 -11.57
C VAL A 168 17.23 -2.40 -10.18
#